data_AF-A0A6J8AQB3-F1
#
_entry.id   AF-A0A6J8AQB3-F1
#
_cell.length_a   1.000
_cell.length_b   1.000
_cell.length_c   1.000
_cell.angle_alpha   90.00
_cell.angle_beta   90.00
_cell.angle_gamma   90.00
#
_symmetry.space_group_name_H-M   'P 1'
#
loop_
_entity.id
_entity.type
_entity.pdbx_description
1 polymer ?
#
loop_
_entity_poly.entity_id
_entity_poly.type
_entity_poly.pdbx_seq_one_letter_code
_entity_poly.pdbx_strand_id
1 'polypeptide(L)'
;MSHNKAVLQTVLPDNVEQRPGIKQLKKHSVIFKDDSEVDIDVLLLCTGYLYNFPFLSEDIGLQVEDERIWPLYKHVIHTHYPSLSFIGILKTICPFPAFDMQVRFVIAGIDGSMPLPSEEEMKKDIDKDFKLRLSEGLPVRYAHNMGPRQWRYNDGLAEMAKIKPLPQVVERLYDYVHETRVKDIAGYKSVNYSIEGDNMFKVVET
;
A
#
# COMPACT_ATOMS: atom_id res chain seq x y z
N MET A 1 -17.22 -4.17 -14.75
CA MET A 1 -16.35 -3.38 -13.85
C MET A 1 -16.41 -1.92 -14.24
N SER A 2 -16.59 -1.00 -13.30
CA SER A 2 -16.65 0.44 -13.57
C SER A 2 -15.71 1.20 -12.65
N HIS A 3 -14.84 2.04 -13.22
CA HIS A 3 -13.96 2.93 -12.46
C HIS A 3 -13.46 4.08 -13.34
N ASN A 4 -12.97 5.16 -12.72
CA ASN A 4 -12.37 6.31 -13.42
C ASN A 4 -10.88 6.13 -13.74
N LYS A 5 -10.43 4.90 -13.97
CA LYS A 5 -9.05 4.57 -14.39
C LYS A 5 -9.03 4.14 -15.85
N ALA A 6 -7.83 4.11 -16.44
CA ALA A 6 -7.62 3.57 -17.78
C ALA A 6 -8.18 2.14 -17.91
N VAL A 7 -8.65 1.80 -19.11
CA VAL A 7 -9.14 0.46 -19.44
C VAL A 7 -8.00 -0.53 -19.32
N LEU A 8 -8.25 -1.64 -18.61
CA LEU A 8 -7.28 -2.72 -18.47
C LEU A 8 -6.95 -3.30 -19.84
N GLN A 9 -5.66 -3.45 -20.13
CA GLN A 9 -5.11 -3.97 -21.39
C GLN A 9 -4.82 -5.48 -21.28
N THR A 10 -5.77 -6.25 -20.74
CA THR A 10 -5.65 -7.69 -20.53
C THR A 10 -6.91 -8.39 -21.04
N VAL A 11 -6.80 -9.68 -21.33
CA VAL A 11 -7.96 -10.49 -21.70
C VAL A 11 -8.81 -10.72 -20.46
N LEU A 12 -10.04 -10.25 -20.51
CA LEU A 12 -11.04 -10.53 -19.48
C LEU A 12 -11.92 -11.69 -19.93
N PRO A 13 -12.55 -12.43 -19.00
CA PRO A 13 -13.58 -13.39 -19.35
C PRO A 13 -14.70 -12.74 -20.17
N ASP A 14 -15.31 -13.49 -21.09
CA ASP A 14 -16.32 -13.00 -22.04
C ASP A 14 -17.54 -12.33 -21.37
N ASN A 15 -17.80 -12.65 -20.10
CA ASN A 15 -18.89 -12.11 -19.30
C ASN A 15 -18.50 -10.90 -18.43
N VAL A 16 -17.33 -10.29 -18.66
CA VAL A 16 -16.84 -9.13 -17.91
C VAL A 16 -16.62 -7.95 -18.85
N GLU A 17 -17.49 -6.95 -18.75
CA GLU A 17 -17.34 -5.69 -19.47
C GLU A 17 -16.71 -4.58 -18.60
N GLN A 18 -15.85 -3.75 -19.20
CA GLN A 18 -15.31 -2.54 -18.57
C GLN A 18 -16.12 -1.32 -19.02
N ARG A 19 -16.56 -0.51 -18.06
CA ARG A 19 -17.32 0.74 -18.29
C ARG A 19 -16.64 1.93 -17.61
N PRO A 20 -16.83 3.18 -18.09
CA PRO A 20 -16.43 4.37 -17.37
C PRO A 20 -17.10 4.47 -15.99
N GLY A 21 -16.67 5.42 -15.15
CA GLY A 21 -17.27 5.63 -13.84
C GLY A 21 -18.79 5.85 -13.88
N ILE A 22 -19.48 5.48 -12.81
CA ILE A 22 -20.92 5.69 -12.64
C ILE A 22 -21.22 7.19 -12.57
N LYS A 23 -22.20 7.64 -13.34
CA LYS A 23 -22.75 9.01 -13.33
C LYS A 23 -24.02 9.09 -12.48
N GLN A 24 -24.93 8.11 -12.61
CA GLN A 24 -26.19 8.09 -11.86
C GLN A 24 -26.70 6.65 -11.67
N LEU A 25 -27.28 6.37 -10.50
CA LEU A 25 -28.05 5.16 -10.25
C LEU A 25 -29.55 5.44 -10.48
N LYS A 26 -30.23 4.53 -11.18
CA LYS A 26 -31.69 4.47 -11.26
C LYS A 26 -32.19 3.25 -10.47
N LYS A 27 -33.52 3.04 -10.50
CA LYS A 27 -34.17 1.95 -9.77
C LYS A 27 -33.65 0.55 -10.17
N HIS A 28 -33.40 0.34 -11.46
CA HIS A 28 -32.99 -0.97 -12.02
C HIS A 28 -31.84 -0.86 -13.04
N SER A 29 -31.21 0.31 -13.16
CA SER A 29 -30.16 0.56 -14.15
C SER A 29 -29.14 1.57 -13.65
N VAL A 30 -28.00 1.64 -14.35
CA VAL A 30 -26.90 2.57 -14.09
C VAL A 30 -26.60 3.37 -15.35
N ILE A 31 -26.51 4.70 -15.21
CA ILE A 31 -25.96 5.58 -16.24
C ILE A 31 -24.46 5.80 -15.95
N PHE A 32 -23.61 5.55 -16.94
CA PHE A 32 -22.17 5.78 -16.87
C PHE A 32 -21.78 7.17 -17.40
N LYS A 33 -20.52 7.57 -17.21
CA LYS A 33 -20.02 8.88 -17.63
C LYS A 33 -19.99 9.13 -19.14
N ASP A 34 -20.09 8.07 -19.95
CA ASP A 34 -20.26 8.15 -21.41
C ASP A 34 -21.74 8.17 -21.83
N ASP A 35 -22.65 8.38 -20.87
CA ASP A 35 -24.11 8.39 -21.04
C ASP A 35 -24.71 7.05 -21.47
N SER A 36 -23.92 5.97 -21.51
CA SER A 36 -24.46 4.61 -21.67
C SER A 36 -25.25 4.20 -20.44
N GLU A 37 -26.32 3.43 -20.66
CA GLU A 37 -27.20 2.90 -19.61
C GLU A 37 -27.27 1.38 -19.70
N VAL A 38 -27.16 0.71 -18.54
CA VAL A 38 -27.23 -0.75 -18.44
C VAL A 38 -28.10 -1.13 -17.26
N ASP A 39 -29.02 -2.08 -17.47
CA ASP A 39 -29.81 -2.69 -16.41
C ASP A 39 -28.93 -3.57 -15.51
N ILE A 40 -29.15 -3.49 -14.20
CA ILE A 40 -28.40 -4.28 -13.22
C ILE A 40 -29.32 -4.90 -12.17
N ASP A 41 -29.00 -6.11 -11.74
CA ASP A 41 -29.65 -6.76 -10.60
C ASP A 41 -28.95 -6.43 -9.27
N VAL A 42 -27.62 -6.28 -9.31
CA VAL A 42 -26.77 -6.11 -8.12
C VAL A 42 -25.71 -5.03 -8.38
N LEU A 43 -25.55 -4.13 -7.42
CA LEU A 43 -24.42 -3.19 -7.35
C LEU A 43 -23.46 -3.61 -6.23
N LEU A 44 -22.27 -4.08 -6.61
CA LEU A 44 -21.20 -4.41 -5.66
C LEU A 44 -20.20 -3.24 -5.55
N LEU A 45 -20.13 -2.60 -4.39
CA LEU A 45 -19.22 -1.49 -4.13
C LEU A 45 -17.83 -1.98 -3.71
N CYS A 46 -16.89 -1.99 -4.64
CA CYS A 46 -15.48 -2.30 -4.40
C CYS A 46 -14.65 -1.01 -4.19
N THR A 47 -15.15 -0.07 -3.38
CA THR A 47 -14.61 1.30 -3.26
C THR A 47 -13.51 1.49 -2.22
N GLY A 48 -13.01 0.40 -1.63
CA GLY A 48 -11.92 0.42 -0.63
C GLY A 48 -12.41 0.60 0.80
N TYR A 49 -11.48 0.98 1.69
CA TYR A 49 -11.67 1.08 3.14
C TYR A 49 -11.06 2.37 3.67
N LEU A 50 -11.59 2.84 4.81
CA LEU A 50 -11.08 3.99 5.55
C LEU A 50 -10.27 3.53 6.76
N TYR A 51 -9.24 4.29 7.13
CA TYR A 51 -8.60 4.11 8.43
C TYR A 51 -9.54 4.58 9.53
N ASN A 52 -9.72 3.74 10.55
CA ASN A 52 -10.53 4.06 11.71
C ASN A 52 -9.94 3.35 12.93
N PHE A 53 -9.67 4.11 14.00
CA PHE A 53 -9.09 3.61 15.25
C PHE A 53 -9.99 3.97 16.44
N PRO A 54 -11.21 3.43 16.53
CA PRO A 54 -12.22 3.85 17.51
C PRO A 54 -11.85 3.53 18.95
N PHE A 55 -10.77 2.76 19.16
CA PHE A 55 -10.25 2.39 20.47
C PHE A 55 -9.19 3.36 21.01
N LEU A 56 -8.71 4.33 20.21
CA LEU A 56 -7.74 5.33 20.65
C LEU A 56 -8.46 6.60 21.13
N SER A 57 -8.05 7.10 22.30
CA SER A 57 -8.54 8.40 22.80
C SER A 57 -8.04 9.55 21.92
N GLU A 58 -8.83 10.62 21.82
CA GLU A 58 -8.42 11.88 21.19
C GLU A 58 -7.15 12.46 21.84
N ASP A 59 -6.91 12.19 23.13
CA ASP A 59 -5.72 12.62 23.88
C ASP A 59 -4.41 12.06 23.33
N ILE A 60 -4.48 10.98 22.52
CA ILE A 60 -3.31 10.45 21.82
C ILE A 60 -2.81 11.44 20.75
N GLY A 61 -3.68 12.32 20.26
CA GLY A 61 -3.32 13.31 19.23
C GLY A 61 -3.09 12.69 17.85
N LEU A 62 -3.56 11.46 17.63
CA LEU A 62 -3.52 10.81 16.32
C LEU A 62 -4.56 11.45 15.40
N GLN A 63 -4.12 11.99 14.28
CA GLN A 63 -4.97 12.62 13.28
C GLN A 63 -5.17 11.68 12.10
N VAL A 64 -6.43 11.52 11.66
CA VAL A 64 -6.81 10.75 10.49
C VAL A 64 -7.71 11.61 9.60
N GLU A 65 -7.16 12.11 8.48
CA GLU A 65 -7.88 12.98 7.54
C GLU A 65 -7.50 12.63 6.09
N ASP A 66 -8.49 12.56 5.20
CA ASP A 66 -8.33 12.09 3.80
C ASP A 66 -7.33 10.92 3.72
N GLU A 67 -7.55 9.86 4.49
CA GLU A 67 -6.72 8.64 4.56
C GLU A 67 -5.23 8.82 4.95
N ARG A 68 -4.79 10.00 5.39
CA ARG A 68 -3.49 10.23 6.01
C ARG A 68 -3.61 10.03 7.53
N ILE A 69 -2.62 9.37 8.13
CA ILE A 69 -2.46 9.16 9.56
C ILE A 69 -1.16 9.81 10.03
N TRP A 70 -1.22 10.68 11.03
CA TRP A 70 -0.05 11.37 11.58
C TRP A 70 -0.27 11.77 13.05
N PRO A 71 0.77 12.10 13.85
CA PRO A 71 2.19 12.19 13.53
C PRO A 71 2.93 10.85 13.70
N LEU A 72 3.15 10.13 12.60
CA LEU A 72 3.82 8.82 12.61
C LEU A 72 5.19 8.88 11.93
N TYR A 73 6.26 8.81 12.72
CA TYR A 73 7.62 8.72 12.22
C TYR A 73 7.80 7.43 11.40
N LYS A 74 8.32 7.58 10.17
CA LYS A 74 8.44 6.48 9.19
C LYS A 74 7.14 5.69 8.99
N HIS A 75 5.98 6.33 9.16
CA HIS A 75 4.65 5.70 9.11
C HIS A 75 4.42 4.63 10.19
N VAL A 76 5.20 4.61 11.27
CA VAL A 76 5.16 3.55 12.28
C VAL A 76 5.04 4.11 13.69
N ILE A 77 5.99 4.93 14.14
CA ILE A 77 6.12 5.31 15.56
C ILE A 77 5.43 6.65 15.83
N HIS A 78 4.58 6.73 16.84
CA HIS A 78 3.95 7.99 17.23
C HIS A 78 4.98 8.96 17.82
N THR A 79 5.09 10.19 17.29
CA THR A 79 6.20 11.08 17.66
C THR A 79 6.19 11.51 19.13
N HIS A 80 5.00 11.73 19.69
CA HIS A 80 4.85 12.16 21.09
C HIS A 80 4.80 10.98 22.08
N TYR A 81 4.42 9.79 21.60
CA TYR A 81 4.31 8.59 22.41
C TYR A 81 5.13 7.47 21.74
N PRO A 82 6.47 7.47 21.83
CA PRO A 82 7.31 6.51 21.09
C PRO A 82 7.08 5.04 21.45
N SER A 83 6.39 4.76 22.57
CA SER A 83 5.92 3.43 22.96
C SER A 83 4.67 2.96 22.19
N LEU A 84 4.02 3.85 21.41
CA LEU A 84 2.88 3.54 20.54
C LEU A 84 3.35 3.45 19.09
N SER A 85 3.12 2.29 18.46
CA SER A 85 3.50 2.03 17.07
C SER A 85 2.36 1.40 16.28
N PHE A 86 2.34 1.69 14.97
CA PHE A 86 1.35 1.20 14.02
C PHE A 86 2.06 0.34 12.97
N ILE A 87 1.65 -0.92 12.85
CA ILE A 87 2.17 -1.84 11.84
C ILE A 87 1.12 -1.99 10.75
N GLY A 88 1.57 -1.93 9.50
CA GLY A 88 0.75 -2.26 8.35
C GLY A 88 -0.24 -1.21 7.88
N ILE A 89 0.01 0.07 8.19
CA ILE A 89 -0.78 1.17 7.62
C ILE A 89 -0.39 1.51 6.17
N LEU A 90 0.66 0.93 5.62
CA LEU A 90 1.12 1.23 4.25
C LEU A 90 0.20 0.58 3.19
N LYS A 91 0.07 1.24 2.02
CA LYS A 91 -0.71 0.73 0.87
C LYS A 91 0.19 0.36 -0.29
N THR A 92 -0.25 -0.60 -1.10
CA THR A 92 0.46 -1.08 -2.30
C THR A 92 1.88 -1.54 -1.97
N ILE A 93 1.98 -2.58 -1.14
CA ILE A 93 3.22 -3.18 -0.63
C ILE A 93 3.22 -4.70 -0.84
N CYS A 94 4.37 -5.33 -0.66
CA CYS A 94 4.51 -6.75 -0.33
C CYS A 94 4.31 -6.90 1.20
N PRO A 95 3.15 -7.40 1.67
CA PRO A 95 2.72 -7.19 3.05
C PRO A 95 3.66 -7.78 4.10
N PHE A 96 3.90 -9.10 4.07
CA PHE A 96 4.67 -9.76 5.12
C PHE A 96 6.13 -9.28 5.21
N PRO A 97 6.87 -9.12 4.09
CA PRO A 97 8.21 -8.54 4.16
C PRO A 97 8.24 -7.12 4.73
N ALA A 98 7.29 -6.26 4.34
CA ALA A 98 7.21 -4.91 4.88
C ALA A 98 6.86 -4.90 6.38
N PHE A 99 5.93 -5.76 6.81
CA PHE A 99 5.56 -5.88 8.23
C PHE A 99 6.72 -6.41 9.07
N ASP A 100 7.49 -7.38 8.57
CA ASP A 100 8.70 -7.87 9.25
C ASP A 100 9.71 -6.72 9.49
N MET A 101 9.97 -5.90 8.47
CA MET A 101 10.84 -4.73 8.61
C MET A 101 10.31 -3.74 9.63
N GLN A 102 9.00 -3.42 9.59
CA GLN A 102 8.39 -2.50 10.55
C GLN A 102 8.47 -3.03 11.99
N VAL A 103 8.21 -4.32 12.21
CA VAL A 103 8.28 -4.93 13.55
C VAL A 103 9.70 -4.91 14.09
N ARG A 104 10.68 -5.32 13.28
CA ARG A 104 12.10 -5.34 13.69
C ARG A 104 12.62 -3.93 13.96
N PHE A 105 12.19 -2.95 13.17
CA PHE A 105 12.47 -1.53 13.40
C PHE A 105 11.89 -1.03 14.73
N VAL A 106 10.64 -1.38 15.04
CA VAL A 106 10.00 -1.03 16.33
C VAL A 106 10.72 -1.69 17.51
N ILE A 107 11.07 -2.97 17.41
CA ILE A 107 11.83 -3.68 18.45
C ILE A 107 13.15 -2.97 18.73
N ALA A 108 13.91 -2.59 17.69
CA ALA A 108 15.17 -1.88 17.84
C ALA A 108 15.02 -0.51 18.51
N GLY A 109 13.88 0.17 18.29
CA GLY A 109 13.55 1.40 19.00
C GLY A 109 13.19 1.17 20.47
N ILE A 110 12.45 0.11 20.78
CA ILE A 110 12.01 -0.23 22.15
C ILE A 110 13.17 -0.75 23.01
N ASP A 111 14.05 -1.58 22.45
CA ASP A 111 15.20 -2.15 23.18
C ASP A 111 16.40 -1.20 23.28
N GLY A 112 16.35 -0.06 22.58
CA GLY A 112 17.38 0.98 22.60
C GLY A 112 18.59 0.71 21.72
N SER A 113 18.60 -0.38 20.94
CA SER A 113 19.66 -0.66 19.96
C SER A 113 19.68 0.34 18.80
N MET A 114 18.53 0.95 18.51
CA MET A 114 18.37 2.10 17.62
C MET A 114 17.79 3.27 18.41
N PRO A 115 18.61 4.26 18.83
CA PRO A 115 18.08 5.44 19.50
C PRO A 115 17.18 6.23 18.56
N LEU A 116 15.97 6.51 19.01
CA LEU A 116 15.05 7.36 18.27
C LEU A 116 15.52 8.82 18.29
N PRO A 117 15.37 9.55 17.18
CA PRO A 117 15.67 10.98 17.15
C PRO A 117 14.65 11.75 18.01
N SER A 118 14.93 13.03 18.25
CA SER A 118 14.01 13.89 19.01
C SER A 118 12.65 14.02 18.32
N GLU A 119 11.61 14.36 19.09
CA GLU A 119 10.25 14.57 18.56
C GLU A 119 10.25 15.58 17.40
N GLU A 120 11.03 16.65 17.51
CA GLU A 120 11.15 17.68 16.46
C GLU A 120 11.85 17.18 15.19
N GLU A 121 12.85 16.32 15.32
CA GLU A 121 13.48 15.68 14.17
C GLU A 121 12.54 14.69 13.48
N MET A 122 11.77 13.92 14.25
CA MET A 122 10.74 13.01 13.71
C MET A 122 9.65 13.78 12.95
N LYS A 123 9.16 14.90 13.51
CA LYS A 123 8.18 15.78 12.85
C LYS A 123 8.74 16.35 11.54
N LYS A 124 9.99 16.81 11.54
CA LYS A 124 10.66 17.31 10.31
C LYS A 124 10.76 16.23 9.24
N ASP A 125 11.03 14.98 9.61
CA ASP A 125 11.07 13.85 8.67
C ASP A 125 9.69 13.57 8.07
N ILE A 126 8.63 13.55 8.89
CA ILE A 126 7.24 13.39 8.45
C ILE A 126 6.86 14.48 7.45
N ASP A 127 7.16 15.75 7.76
CA ASP A 127 6.85 16.88 6.90
C ASP A 127 7.63 16.83 5.59
N LYS A 128 8.90 16.41 5.63
CA LYS A 128 9.73 16.26 4.44
C LYS A 128 9.20 15.17 3.51
N ASP A 129 8.86 14.00 4.04
CA ASP A 129 8.27 12.91 3.28
C ASP A 129 6.92 13.32 2.67
N PHE A 130 6.05 13.94 3.47
CA PHE A 130 4.73 14.36 2.99
C PHE A 130 4.81 15.43 1.91
N LYS A 131 5.67 16.44 2.08
CA LYS A 131 5.92 17.48 1.04
C LYS A 131 6.46 16.88 -0.25
N LEU A 132 7.37 15.89 -0.16
CA LEU A 132 7.87 15.20 -1.33
C LEU A 132 6.74 14.50 -2.10
N ARG A 133 5.88 13.75 -1.40
CA ARG A 133 4.72 13.06 -2.00
C ARG A 133 3.77 14.03 -2.70
N LEU A 134 3.47 15.17 -2.07
CA LEU A 134 2.65 16.21 -2.68
C LEU A 134 3.32 16.82 -3.92
N SER A 135 4.63 17.07 -3.88
CA SER A 135 5.39 17.61 -5.02
C SER A 135 5.43 16.67 -6.23
N GLU A 136 5.23 15.37 -6.00
CA GLU A 136 5.11 14.34 -7.04
C GLU A 136 3.67 14.22 -7.59
N GLY A 137 2.75 15.07 -7.12
CA GLY A 137 1.36 15.10 -7.56
C GLY A 137 0.46 14.06 -6.89
N LEU A 138 0.93 13.41 -5.81
CA LEU A 138 0.08 12.47 -5.08
C LEU A 138 -0.97 13.23 -4.24
N PRO A 139 -2.25 12.85 -4.29
CA PRO A 139 -3.27 13.39 -3.39
C PRO A 139 -3.00 12.97 -1.94
N VAL A 140 -3.57 13.70 -0.98
CA VAL A 140 -3.37 13.48 0.47
C VAL A 140 -3.68 12.03 0.88
N ARG A 141 -4.77 11.44 0.38
CA ARG A 141 -5.10 10.01 0.57
C ARG A 141 -4.04 8.97 0.19
N TYR A 142 -3.05 9.37 -0.61
CA TYR A 142 -1.93 8.51 -0.97
C TYR A 142 -0.68 8.78 -0.12
N ALA A 143 -0.81 9.47 1.02
CA ALA A 143 0.27 9.70 1.97
C ALA A 143 0.97 8.42 2.45
N HIS A 144 0.26 7.29 2.50
CA HIS A 144 0.81 5.98 2.87
C HIS A 144 0.96 5.01 1.69
N ASN A 145 0.76 5.48 0.46
CA ASN A 145 0.90 4.64 -0.73
C ASN A 145 2.38 4.48 -1.09
N MET A 146 2.85 3.24 -1.22
CA MET A 146 4.28 2.96 -1.40
C MET A 146 4.62 2.61 -2.84
N GLY A 147 3.96 1.60 -3.43
CA GLY A 147 4.34 1.10 -4.75
C GLY A 147 5.83 0.72 -4.76
N PRO A 148 6.62 1.14 -5.78
CA PRO A 148 8.07 0.90 -5.81
C PRO A 148 8.86 1.52 -4.65
N ARG A 149 8.32 2.54 -3.96
CA ARG A 149 9.01 3.21 -2.84
C ARG A 149 9.19 2.30 -1.62
N GLN A 150 8.42 1.22 -1.53
CA GLN A 150 8.47 0.30 -0.41
C GLN A 150 9.87 -0.29 -0.23
N TRP A 151 10.62 -0.52 -1.31
CA TRP A 151 11.92 -1.17 -1.27
C TRP A 151 12.95 -0.27 -0.59
N ARG A 152 13.09 0.97 -1.08
CA ARG A 152 13.93 1.99 -0.41
C ARG A 152 13.49 2.30 1.01
N TYR A 153 12.19 2.27 1.29
CA TYR A 153 11.66 2.42 2.64
C TYR A 153 12.14 1.29 3.56
N ASN A 154 11.98 0.04 3.13
CA ASN A 154 12.41 -1.14 3.88
C ASN A 154 13.94 -1.15 4.09
N ASP A 155 14.72 -0.80 3.08
CA ASP A 155 16.18 -0.65 3.19
C ASP A 155 16.55 0.43 4.21
N GLY A 156 15.85 1.57 4.19
CA GLY A 156 16.05 2.65 5.16
C GLY A 156 15.73 2.24 6.59
N LEU A 157 14.64 1.48 6.80
CA LEU A 157 14.36 0.90 8.13
C LEU A 157 15.46 -0.07 8.55
N ALA A 158 15.93 -0.90 7.62
CA ALA A 158 16.96 -1.88 7.89
C ALA A 158 18.30 -1.25 8.29
N GLU A 159 18.71 -0.22 7.55
CA GLU A 159 19.92 0.57 7.83
C GLU A 159 19.84 1.25 9.20
N MET A 160 18.74 1.95 9.47
CA MET A 160 18.53 2.65 10.74
C MET A 160 18.59 1.70 11.94
N ALA A 161 17.87 0.58 11.86
CA ALA A 161 17.80 -0.41 12.93
C ALA A 161 19.00 -1.37 12.96
N LYS A 162 19.94 -1.25 12.02
CA LYS A 162 21.10 -2.17 11.86
C LYS A 162 20.68 -3.63 11.78
N ILE A 163 19.57 -3.89 11.09
CA ILE A 163 19.01 -5.24 10.91
C ILE A 163 19.28 -5.75 9.49
N LYS A 164 19.29 -7.08 9.30
CA LYS A 164 19.42 -7.68 7.97
C LYS A 164 18.31 -7.18 7.02
N PRO A 165 18.65 -6.57 5.86
CA PRO A 165 17.66 -6.11 4.89
C PRO A 165 16.95 -7.28 4.20
N LEU A 166 15.90 -6.97 3.45
CA LEU A 166 15.20 -7.97 2.64
C LEU A 166 16.13 -8.50 1.53
N PRO A 167 16.09 -9.81 1.22
CA PRO A 167 16.78 -10.35 0.06
C PRO A 167 16.25 -9.72 -1.24
N GLN A 168 17.13 -9.42 -2.21
CA GLN A 168 16.73 -8.77 -3.48
C GLN A 168 15.75 -9.62 -4.30
N VAL A 169 15.77 -10.95 -4.13
CA VAL A 169 14.81 -11.85 -4.78
C VAL A 169 13.36 -11.50 -4.43
N VAL A 170 13.10 -10.94 -3.26
CA VAL A 170 11.74 -10.55 -2.84
C VAL A 170 11.19 -9.44 -3.74
N GLU A 171 11.98 -8.39 -3.99
CA GLU A 171 11.63 -7.31 -4.91
C GLU A 171 11.48 -7.84 -6.34
N ARG A 172 12.47 -8.59 -6.83
CA ARG A 172 12.48 -9.14 -8.20
C ARG A 172 11.26 -10.03 -8.46
N LEU A 173 10.92 -10.91 -7.52
CA LEU A 173 9.76 -11.79 -7.64
C LEU A 173 8.46 -11.00 -7.58
N TYR A 174 8.35 -10.03 -6.66
CA TYR A 174 7.16 -9.17 -6.57
C TYR A 174 6.91 -8.41 -7.87
N ASP A 175 7.94 -7.79 -8.44
CA ASP A 175 7.84 -7.03 -9.68
C ASP A 175 7.49 -7.95 -10.86
N TYR A 176 8.14 -9.12 -10.96
CA TYR A 176 7.82 -10.11 -11.98
C TYR A 176 6.36 -10.58 -11.90
N VAL A 177 5.90 -10.98 -10.72
CA VAL A 177 4.50 -11.41 -10.50
C VAL A 177 3.52 -10.28 -10.80
N HIS A 178 3.87 -9.04 -10.45
CA HIS A 178 3.07 -7.87 -10.78
C HIS A 178 2.91 -7.72 -12.30
N GLU A 179 4.00 -7.80 -13.05
CA GLU A 179 3.98 -7.74 -14.51
C GLU A 179 3.20 -8.90 -15.14
N THR A 180 3.39 -10.13 -14.66
CA THR A 180 2.63 -11.30 -15.12
C THR A 180 1.13 -11.08 -14.91
N ARG A 181 0.72 -10.63 -13.73
CA ARG A 181 -0.69 -10.36 -13.41
C ARG A 181 -1.29 -9.26 -14.28
N VAL A 182 -0.53 -8.20 -14.60
CA VAL A 182 -1.02 -7.12 -15.47
C VAL A 182 -1.27 -7.62 -16.89
N LYS A 183 -0.45 -8.57 -17.38
CA LYS A 183 -0.60 -9.17 -18.71
C LYS A 183 -1.73 -10.21 -18.75
N ASP A 184 -1.85 -11.02 -17.71
CA ASP A 184 -2.81 -12.12 -17.62
C ASP A 184 -3.50 -12.15 -16.25
N ILE A 185 -4.58 -11.37 -16.12
CA ILE A 185 -5.31 -11.28 -14.84
C ILE A 185 -6.05 -12.56 -14.47
N ALA A 186 -6.39 -13.40 -15.46
CA ALA A 186 -7.18 -14.62 -15.26
C ALA A 186 -6.28 -15.82 -14.92
N GLY A 187 -5.13 -15.94 -15.58
CA GLY A 187 -4.24 -17.10 -15.49
C GLY A 187 -3.01 -16.92 -14.60
N TYR A 188 -2.64 -15.71 -14.15
CA TYR A 188 -1.37 -15.52 -13.41
C TYR A 188 -1.19 -16.41 -12.16
N LYS A 189 -2.30 -16.90 -11.57
CA LYS A 189 -2.27 -17.79 -10.40
C LYS A 189 -1.88 -19.24 -10.71
N SER A 190 -1.81 -19.64 -11.98
CA SER A 190 -1.32 -20.98 -12.37
C SER A 190 0.19 -21.04 -12.52
N VAL A 191 0.89 -19.91 -12.34
CA VAL A 191 2.35 -19.85 -12.43
C VAL A 191 2.95 -20.15 -11.05
N ASN A 192 3.84 -21.14 -10.99
CA ASN A 192 4.57 -21.49 -9.78
C ASN A 192 5.99 -20.91 -9.83
N TYR A 193 6.53 -20.59 -8.66
CA TYR A 193 7.85 -19.98 -8.51
C TYR A 193 8.66 -20.71 -7.45
N SER A 194 9.96 -20.83 -7.67
CA SER A 194 10.92 -21.33 -6.68
C SER A 194 12.03 -20.31 -6.46
N ILE A 195 12.34 -20.00 -5.21
CA ILE A 195 13.41 -19.07 -4.81
C ILE A 195 14.73 -19.84 -4.74
N GLU A 196 15.74 -19.37 -5.47
CA GLU A 196 17.07 -19.96 -5.56
C GLU A 196 18.13 -19.01 -4.99
N GLY A 197 18.07 -18.84 -3.66
CA GLY A 197 18.96 -17.94 -2.92
C GLY A 197 18.48 -16.48 -2.88
N ASP A 198 19.34 -15.59 -2.39
CA ASP A 198 18.94 -14.22 -2.04
C ASP A 198 18.65 -13.30 -3.24
N ASN A 199 19.01 -13.71 -4.46
CA ASN A 199 18.96 -12.84 -5.65
C ASN A 199 18.20 -13.43 -6.86
N MET A 200 17.81 -14.71 -6.82
CA MET A 200 17.26 -15.39 -7.99
C MET A 200 16.01 -16.19 -7.64
N PHE A 201 15.07 -16.23 -8.57
CA PHE A 201 13.96 -17.15 -8.58
C PHE A 201 13.82 -17.75 -9.97
N LYS A 202 13.14 -18.88 -10.08
CA LYS A 202 12.74 -19.48 -11.36
C LYS A 202 11.24 -19.71 -11.39
N VAL A 203 10.67 -19.62 -12.57
CA VAL A 203 9.34 -20.16 -12.86
C VAL A 203 9.48 -21.68 -12.93
N VAL A 204 8.57 -22.41 -12.29
CA VAL A 204 8.57 -23.87 -12.30
C VAL A 204 7.27 -24.39 -12.90
N GLU A 205 7.37 -25.48 -13.65
CA GLU A 205 6.22 -26.23 -14.11
C GLU A 205 5.59 -26.99 -12.94
N THR A 206 4.28 -27.26 -13.06
CA THR A 206 3.50 -27.95 -12.03
C THR A 206 3.66 -29.46 -12.17
#